data_AF-A0A934B675-F1
#
_entry.id   AF-A0A934B675-F1
#
_cell.length_a   1.000
_cell.length_b   1.000
_cell.length_c   1.000
_cell.angle_alpha   90.00
_cell.angle_beta   90.00
_cell.angle_gamma   90.00
#
_symmetry.space_group_name_H-M   'P 1'
#
loop_
_entity.id
_entity.type
_entity.pdbx_description
1 polymer ?
#
loop_
_entity_poly.entity_id
_entity_poly.type
_entity_poly.pdbx_seq_one_letter_code
_entity_poly.pdbx_strand_id
1 'polypeptide(L)'
;FMSQLLCEQVVGRGLRRASYELGPDDKLTEEVAKVFGVPFEVIPFKSSPQGQPKPRVKRFHVHAVPSKSQYEITFPRVEGYTQAIRNRVTVNWATVPSLVLEPGRIPPEVEVKGLHVNTKGKLSLSGPGRIDEVNLDEFRARRRLQELVFDLSRTLTRSYVSQKDCGVSAHVLFPQVASIIHQYLDKKVEVRPPANVKDLFLAPYYGWVVERLIEAIRPDTSQGESPEVPRYETTRGPGSTADVDFWTSREVREVMKSHLNYVVADTKQWEQSTAYYLDKSKAVEAFVKNAGLGFAIPYLHNGQMHDYVPDFIIRLKSKQPHHFILEIKGYDPTEEVKRAAAERWVAAVNADGAYGRWQYGVAKKVSDVSDLLQ
;
A
#
# COMPACT_ATOMS: atom_id res chain seq x y z
N PHE A 1 -19.02 -59.05 16.15
CA PHE A 1 -18.24 -57.85 16.50
C PHE A 1 -19.17 -56.86 17.21
N MET A 2 -19.14 -56.80 18.55
CA MET A 2 -20.00 -55.93 19.40
C MET A 2 -19.15 -54.97 20.25
N SER A 3 -18.07 -54.42 19.70
CA SER A 3 -17.30 -53.37 20.37
C SER A 3 -17.86 -52.00 19.95
N GLN A 4 -18.51 -51.31 20.88
CA GLN A 4 -18.86 -49.88 20.79
C GLN A 4 -17.73 -48.98 21.29
N LEU A 5 -16.47 -49.45 21.28
CA LEU A 5 -15.33 -48.71 21.80
C LEU A 5 -14.21 -48.63 20.76
N LEU A 6 -14.50 -48.05 19.60
CA LEU A 6 -13.48 -47.68 18.61
C LEU A 6 -13.94 -46.43 17.85
N CYS A 7 -13.80 -45.27 18.48
CA CYS A 7 -13.49 -43.98 17.84
C CYS A 7 -13.02 -43.06 18.95
N GLU A 8 -11.84 -42.46 18.77
CA GLU A 8 -11.15 -41.57 19.70
C GLU A 8 -12.13 -40.61 20.41
N GLN A 9 -12.27 -40.76 21.72
CA GLN A 9 -13.08 -39.87 22.55
C GLN A 9 -12.36 -38.52 22.67
N VAL A 10 -12.64 -37.60 21.76
CA VAL A 10 -12.05 -36.26 21.79
C VAL A 10 -12.97 -35.31 22.57
N VAL A 11 -12.53 -34.93 23.78
CA VAL A 11 -13.05 -33.76 24.49
C VAL A 11 -11.96 -32.71 24.46
N GLY A 12 -12.20 -31.63 23.74
CA GLY A 12 -11.17 -30.63 23.47
C GLY A 12 -11.72 -29.23 23.36
N ARG A 13 -10.84 -28.25 23.62
CA ARG A 13 -11.04 -26.85 23.28
C ARG A 13 -10.14 -26.55 22.11
N GLY A 14 -10.73 -26.26 20.96
CA GLY A 14 -10.02 -25.70 19.81
C GLY A 14 -10.17 -24.18 19.83
N LEU A 15 -9.09 -23.46 19.53
CA LEU A 15 -9.24 -22.06 19.14
C LEU A 15 -10.00 -22.01 17.81
N ARG A 16 -11.05 -21.22 17.79
CA ARG A 16 -11.88 -20.94 16.61
C ARG A 16 -11.81 -19.45 16.37
N ARG A 17 -11.84 -19.02 15.11
CA ARG A 17 -11.90 -17.60 14.80
C ARG A 17 -12.91 -17.38 13.69
N ALA A 18 -14.04 -16.79 14.06
CA ALA A 18 -15.05 -16.29 13.14
C ALA A 18 -14.97 -14.77 12.98
N SER A 19 -14.27 -14.06 13.89
CA SER A 19 -14.12 -12.60 13.87
C SER A 19 -12.67 -12.15 14.01
N TYR A 20 -12.27 -11.13 13.24
CA TYR A 20 -10.98 -10.44 13.32
C TYR A 20 -11.10 -9.06 13.97
N GLU A 21 -12.24 -8.76 14.60
CA GLU A 21 -12.43 -7.50 15.33
C GLU A 21 -11.58 -7.48 16.61
N LEU A 22 -10.91 -6.36 16.86
CA LEU A 22 -10.11 -6.13 18.07
C LEU A 22 -11.04 -5.78 19.24
N GLY A 23 -10.71 -6.30 20.42
CA GLY A 23 -11.39 -6.02 21.67
C GLY A 23 -11.04 -4.63 22.22
N PRO A 24 -11.58 -4.29 23.41
CA PRO A 24 -11.33 -3.00 24.06
C PRO A 24 -9.86 -2.70 24.38
N ASP A 25 -9.01 -3.73 24.40
CA ASP A 25 -7.57 -3.67 24.62
C ASP A 25 -6.76 -3.72 23.31
N ASP A 26 -7.43 -3.51 22.17
CA ASP A 26 -6.87 -3.53 20.82
C ASP A 26 -6.23 -4.88 20.44
N LYS A 27 -6.71 -5.97 21.03
CA LYS A 27 -6.26 -7.36 20.78
C LYS A 27 -7.42 -8.25 20.34
N LEU A 28 -7.11 -9.29 19.57
CA LEU A 28 -8.10 -10.29 19.20
C LEU A 28 -8.58 -11.05 20.43
N THR A 29 -9.89 -11.10 20.64
CA THR A 29 -10.48 -11.82 21.76
C THR A 29 -10.41 -13.34 21.55
N GLU A 30 -10.23 -14.10 22.63
CA GLU A 30 -10.26 -15.56 22.58
C GLU A 30 -11.66 -16.06 22.15
N GLU A 31 -11.71 -16.85 21.08
CA GLU A 31 -12.90 -17.57 20.65
C GLU A 31 -12.56 -19.08 20.62
N VAL A 32 -13.37 -19.88 21.33
CA VAL A 32 -13.09 -21.30 21.57
C VAL A 32 -14.23 -22.15 21.04
N ALA A 33 -13.93 -23.07 20.12
CA ALA A 33 -14.81 -24.17 19.78
C ALA A 33 -14.62 -25.30 20.80
N LYS A 34 -15.71 -25.74 21.41
CA LYS A 34 -15.70 -26.93 22.25
C LYS A 34 -16.15 -28.11 21.39
N VAL A 35 -15.29 -29.10 21.24
CA VAL A 35 -15.58 -30.32 20.49
C VAL A 35 -15.99 -31.38 21.48
N PHE A 36 -17.17 -31.96 21.27
CA PHE A 36 -17.71 -33.07 22.05
C PHE A 36 -18.07 -34.21 21.08
N GLY A 37 -17.43 -35.36 21.24
CA GLY A 37 -17.82 -36.57 20.52
C GLY A 37 -18.98 -37.29 21.22
N VAL A 38 -20.17 -37.29 20.59
CA VAL A 38 -21.39 -38.11 20.89
C VAL A 38 -22.04 -37.81 22.28
N PRO A 39 -23.37 -37.96 22.46
CA PRO A 39 -24.09 -37.26 23.53
C PRO A 39 -23.89 -37.93 24.89
N PHE A 40 -23.34 -37.18 25.85
CA PHE A 40 -23.23 -37.58 27.25
C PHE A 40 -24.47 -37.13 28.03
N GLU A 41 -25.39 -38.04 28.33
CA GLU A 41 -26.44 -37.83 29.34
C GLU A 41 -25.90 -37.90 30.79
N VAL A 42 -24.60 -38.20 30.98
CA VAL A 42 -24.04 -38.64 32.28
C VAL A 42 -23.12 -37.61 32.97
N ILE A 43 -22.73 -36.52 32.30
CA ILE A 43 -21.92 -35.47 32.95
C ILE A 43 -22.86 -34.35 33.42
N PRO A 44 -23.06 -34.14 34.74
CA PRO A 44 -23.82 -32.99 35.21
C PRO A 44 -23.12 -31.73 34.73
N PHE A 45 -23.78 -31.01 33.83
CA PHE A 45 -23.34 -29.72 33.34
C PHE A 45 -23.26 -28.80 34.56
N LYS A 46 -22.06 -28.64 35.14
CA LYS A 46 -21.77 -27.49 36.00
C LYS A 46 -21.87 -26.28 35.09
N SER A 47 -23.08 -25.75 34.93
CA SER A 47 -23.28 -24.40 34.46
C SER A 47 -22.51 -23.53 35.45
N SER A 48 -21.28 -23.18 35.07
CA SER A 48 -20.69 -21.97 35.61
C SER A 48 -21.77 -20.91 35.40
N PRO A 49 -22.18 -20.15 36.44
CA PRO A 49 -23.19 -19.13 36.27
C PRO A 49 -22.77 -18.34 35.05
N GLN A 50 -23.54 -18.45 33.97
CA GLN A 50 -23.22 -17.79 32.72
C GLN A 50 -23.25 -16.32 33.10
N GLY A 51 -22.07 -15.72 33.29
CA GLY A 51 -21.94 -14.28 33.31
C GLY A 51 -22.74 -13.78 32.12
N GLN A 52 -23.57 -12.76 32.34
CA GLN A 52 -24.53 -12.29 31.35
C GLN A 52 -23.85 -12.29 29.96
N PRO A 53 -24.48 -12.90 28.94
CA PRO A 53 -23.87 -12.94 27.62
C PRO A 53 -23.48 -11.51 27.25
N LYS A 54 -22.20 -11.32 26.87
CA LYS A 54 -21.69 -9.97 26.55
C LYS A 54 -22.69 -9.31 25.60
N PRO A 55 -23.11 -8.06 25.88
CA PRO A 55 -24.11 -7.40 25.06
C PRO A 55 -23.66 -7.45 23.60
N ARG A 56 -24.57 -7.90 22.71
CA ARG A 56 -24.27 -7.97 21.29
C ARG A 56 -23.89 -6.57 20.82
N VAL A 57 -22.65 -6.42 20.35
CA VAL A 57 -22.18 -5.15 19.78
C VAL A 57 -23.11 -4.83 18.60
N LYS A 58 -23.61 -3.60 18.54
CA LYS A 58 -24.45 -3.14 17.43
C LYS A 58 -23.65 -3.28 16.14
N ARG A 59 -24.17 -4.02 15.16
CA ARG A 59 -23.55 -4.19 13.84
C ARG A 59 -24.41 -3.50 12.78
N PHE A 60 -23.74 -2.95 11.79
CA PHE A 60 -24.34 -2.35 10.62
C PHE A 60 -24.01 -3.21 9.40
N HIS A 61 -25.03 -3.52 8.60
CA HIS A 61 -24.88 -4.22 7.34
C HIS A 61 -24.64 -3.20 6.24
N VAL A 62 -23.44 -3.17 5.67
CA VAL A 62 -23.07 -2.30 4.55
C VAL A 62 -23.25 -3.08 3.27
N HIS A 63 -24.15 -2.62 2.40
CA HIS A 63 -24.45 -3.29 1.14
C HIS A 63 -24.90 -2.29 0.07
N ALA A 64 -24.80 -2.71 -1.19
CA ALA A 64 -25.37 -2.02 -2.34
C ALA A 64 -26.89 -1.98 -2.28
N VAL A 65 -27.49 -0.79 -2.42
CA VAL A 65 -28.94 -0.60 -2.36
C VAL A 65 -29.51 -0.61 -3.78
N PRO A 66 -30.40 -1.56 -4.15
CA PRO A 66 -30.92 -1.65 -5.52
C PRO A 66 -31.60 -0.39 -6.04
N SER A 67 -32.32 0.35 -5.18
CA SER A 67 -32.96 1.63 -5.54
C SER A 67 -31.97 2.77 -5.76
N LYS A 68 -30.69 2.57 -5.45
CA LYS A 68 -29.58 3.51 -5.63
C LYS A 68 -28.61 3.09 -6.76
N SER A 69 -29.01 2.16 -7.63
CA SER A 69 -28.18 1.68 -8.75
C SER A 69 -27.64 2.78 -9.67
N GLN A 70 -28.36 3.91 -9.79
CA GLN A 70 -27.87 5.09 -10.51
C GLN A 70 -26.53 5.64 -9.97
N TYR A 71 -26.18 5.36 -8.71
CA TYR A 71 -24.92 5.75 -8.08
C TYR A 71 -23.87 4.63 -8.10
N GLU A 72 -24.10 3.54 -8.83
CA GLU A 72 -23.13 2.46 -8.99
C GLU A 72 -21.83 2.99 -9.60
N ILE A 73 -20.68 2.62 -9.04
CA ILE A 73 -19.35 2.99 -9.56
C ILE A 73 -18.63 1.70 -9.92
N THR A 74 -18.21 1.60 -11.17
CA THR A 74 -17.36 0.52 -11.68
C THR A 74 -15.92 1.02 -11.85
N PHE A 75 -14.96 0.14 -11.61
CA PHE A 75 -13.53 0.50 -11.66
C PHE A 75 -12.67 -0.66 -12.15
N PRO A 76 -11.51 -0.37 -12.78
CA PRO A 76 -10.60 -1.41 -13.19
C PRO A 76 -9.84 -2.01 -12.01
N ARG A 77 -9.59 -3.31 -12.07
CA ARG A 77 -8.67 -4.01 -11.16
C ARG A 77 -7.33 -4.17 -11.86
N VAL A 78 -6.35 -3.37 -11.48
CA VAL A 78 -5.03 -3.32 -12.13
C VAL A 78 -4.05 -4.15 -11.32
N GLU A 79 -3.42 -5.15 -11.94
CA GLU A 79 -2.40 -6.00 -11.31
C GLU A 79 -0.97 -5.54 -11.64
N GLY A 80 -0.82 -4.75 -12.71
CA GLY A 80 0.47 -4.23 -13.11
C GLY A 80 0.36 -3.40 -14.39
N TYR A 81 1.49 -3.23 -15.06
CA TYR A 81 1.59 -2.35 -16.22
C TYR A 81 2.36 -3.02 -17.35
N THR A 82 2.05 -2.64 -18.57
CA THR A 82 2.78 -3.05 -19.77
C THR A 82 3.40 -1.81 -20.41
N GLN A 83 4.71 -1.87 -20.63
CA GLN A 83 5.48 -0.78 -21.23
C GLN A 83 6.06 -1.26 -22.56
N ALA A 84 5.63 -0.66 -23.66
CA ALA A 84 6.23 -0.88 -24.97
C ALA A 84 7.27 0.21 -25.23
N ILE A 85 8.49 0.03 -24.71
CA ILE A 85 9.61 0.95 -24.97
C ILE A 85 10.28 0.53 -26.28
N ARG A 86 10.35 1.43 -27.26
CA ARG A 86 10.99 1.21 -28.57
C ARG A 86 12.33 1.94 -28.71
N ASN A 87 12.46 3.13 -28.15
CA ASN A 87 13.67 3.95 -28.30
C ASN A 87 13.91 4.92 -27.12
N ARG A 88 12.89 5.68 -26.72
CA ARG A 88 13.02 6.81 -25.78
C ARG A 88 12.31 6.56 -24.45
N VAL A 89 12.95 6.98 -23.37
CA VAL A 89 12.35 6.97 -22.03
C VAL A 89 12.36 8.35 -21.39
N THR A 90 11.38 8.61 -20.54
CA THR A 90 11.23 9.86 -19.80
C THR A 90 10.78 9.62 -18.36
N VAL A 91 10.88 10.66 -17.54
CA VAL A 91 10.48 10.67 -16.13
C VAL A 91 9.76 11.98 -15.82
N ASN A 92 8.59 11.89 -15.18
CA ASN A 92 7.93 13.07 -14.63
C ASN A 92 8.47 13.38 -13.23
N TRP A 93 9.45 14.29 -13.15
CA TRP A 93 10.11 14.64 -11.89
C TRP A 93 9.17 15.21 -10.81
N ALA A 94 7.98 15.71 -11.15
CA ALA A 94 7.03 16.21 -10.14
C ALA A 94 6.50 15.09 -9.25
N THR A 95 6.38 13.87 -9.80
CA THR A 95 5.72 12.73 -9.15
C THR A 95 6.71 11.81 -8.44
N VAL A 96 7.98 11.81 -8.86
CA VAL A 96 9.03 10.95 -8.32
C VAL A 96 9.29 11.22 -6.82
N PRO A 97 9.25 10.19 -5.96
CA PRO A 97 9.54 10.33 -4.54
C PRO A 97 11.00 10.72 -4.25
N SER A 98 11.21 11.65 -3.33
CA SER A 98 12.52 12.13 -2.87
C SER A 98 13.11 11.20 -1.82
N LEU A 99 14.42 11.01 -1.83
CA LEU A 99 15.15 10.11 -0.94
C LEU A 99 16.05 10.91 -0.02
N VAL A 100 15.79 10.82 1.28
CA VAL A 100 16.60 11.49 2.30
C VAL A 100 17.58 10.48 2.89
N LEU A 101 18.88 10.77 2.76
CA LEU A 101 19.94 10.05 3.45
C LEU A 101 20.03 10.60 4.88
N GLU A 102 19.46 9.88 5.83
CA GLU A 102 19.33 10.27 7.22
C GLU A 102 20.25 9.43 8.12
N PRO A 103 21.29 10.03 8.71
CA PRO A 103 22.22 9.34 9.60
C PRO A 103 21.54 8.69 10.81
N GLY A 104 20.45 9.29 11.30
CA GLY A 104 19.67 8.73 12.43
C GLY A 104 18.90 7.47 12.07
N ARG A 105 18.68 7.20 10.77
CA ARG A 105 18.02 5.98 10.30
C ARG A 105 19.02 4.91 9.92
N ILE A 106 20.09 5.28 9.20
CA ILE A 106 21.17 4.39 8.80
C ILE A 106 22.49 5.07 9.19
N PRO A 107 23.13 4.63 10.30
CA PRO A 107 24.32 5.29 10.81
C PRO A 107 25.52 5.03 9.87
N PRO A 108 26.30 6.06 9.52
CA PRO A 108 27.49 5.91 8.67
C PRO A 108 28.72 5.35 9.41
N GLU A 109 28.64 5.26 10.74
CA GLU A 109 29.66 4.69 11.61
C GLU A 109 29.00 3.89 12.73
N VAL A 110 29.61 2.78 13.11
CA VAL A 110 29.20 1.95 14.24
C VAL A 110 30.42 1.48 15.01
N GLU A 111 30.31 1.50 16.33
CA GLU A 111 31.30 0.89 17.21
C GLU A 111 30.87 -0.56 17.51
N VAL A 112 31.79 -1.50 17.27
CA VAL A 112 31.59 -2.91 17.59
C VAL A 112 32.59 -3.35 18.65
N LYS A 113 32.11 -4.13 19.62
CA LYS A 113 32.92 -4.68 20.69
C LYS A 113 32.48 -6.10 21.00
N GLY A 114 33.45 -6.99 21.22
CA GLY A 114 33.18 -8.31 21.77
C GLY A 114 32.48 -8.21 23.13
N LEU A 115 31.40 -8.96 23.32
CA LEU A 115 30.71 -9.02 24.61
C LEU A 115 31.47 -9.91 25.58
N HIS A 116 31.66 -9.43 26.80
CA HIS A 116 32.30 -10.19 27.88
C HIS A 116 31.30 -10.54 28.98
N VAL A 117 31.51 -11.66 29.66
CA VAL A 117 30.70 -12.06 30.80
C VAL A 117 31.19 -11.31 32.04
N ASN A 118 30.31 -10.54 32.68
CA ASN A 118 30.63 -9.87 33.93
C ASN A 118 30.64 -10.84 35.12
N THR A 119 31.02 -10.36 36.31
CA THR A 119 31.08 -11.16 37.55
C THR A 119 29.74 -11.79 37.97
N LYS A 120 28.62 -11.39 37.36
CA LYS A 120 27.28 -11.94 37.59
C LYS A 120 26.80 -12.88 36.46
N GLY A 121 27.68 -13.28 35.54
CA GLY A 121 27.33 -14.17 34.43
C GLY A 121 26.58 -13.48 33.28
N LYS A 122 26.46 -12.13 33.27
CA LYS A 122 25.74 -11.40 32.21
C LYS A 122 26.70 -10.82 31.17
N LEU A 123 26.31 -10.88 29.90
CA LEU A 123 27.01 -10.20 28.81
C LEU A 123 27.05 -8.69 29.07
N SER A 124 28.22 -8.09 28.90
CA SER A 124 28.51 -6.69 29.21
C SER A 124 29.58 -6.12 28.28
N LEU A 125 29.44 -4.82 27.97
CA LEU A 125 30.42 -4.02 27.25
C LEU A 125 31.57 -3.52 28.15
N SER A 126 31.42 -3.60 29.47
CA SER A 126 32.38 -3.05 30.45
C SER A 126 33.62 -3.93 30.66
N GLY A 127 33.76 -5.03 29.90
CA GLY A 127 34.91 -5.93 29.98
C GLY A 127 36.14 -5.48 29.18
N PRO A 128 37.30 -6.10 29.41
CA PRO A 128 38.54 -5.83 28.66
C PRO A 128 38.37 -6.25 27.20
N GLY A 129 38.66 -5.36 26.26
CA GLY A 129 38.55 -5.62 24.82
C GLY A 129 38.58 -4.33 24.02
N ARG A 130 39.12 -4.38 22.80
CA ARG A 130 39.17 -3.22 21.89
C ARG A 130 37.77 -2.92 21.37
N ILE A 131 37.44 -1.63 21.26
CA ILE A 131 36.31 -1.15 20.47
C ILE A 131 36.83 -0.97 19.05
N ASP A 132 36.22 -1.64 18.09
CA ASP A 132 36.51 -1.46 16.68
C ASP A 132 35.48 -0.49 16.09
N GLU A 133 35.96 0.55 15.42
CA GLU A 133 35.12 1.48 14.67
C GLU A 133 34.98 0.97 13.24
N VAL A 134 33.74 0.82 12.77
CA VAL A 134 33.43 0.48 11.38
C VAL A 134 32.67 1.65 10.78
N ASN A 135 33.26 2.28 9.76
CA ASN A 135 32.67 3.45 9.10
C ASN A 135 32.71 3.32 7.57
N LEU A 136 32.05 4.25 6.88
CA LEU A 136 31.91 4.25 5.43
C LEU A 136 33.05 4.96 4.67
N ASP A 137 34.08 5.46 5.35
CA ASP A 137 35.07 6.35 4.73
C ASP A 137 35.97 5.64 3.72
N GLU A 138 36.38 4.40 4.00
CA GLU A 138 37.17 3.60 3.06
C GLU A 138 36.38 3.32 1.77
N PHE A 139 35.09 2.98 1.90
CA PHE A 139 34.18 2.81 0.76
C PHE A 139 34.05 4.11 -0.03
N ARG A 140 33.79 5.23 0.66
CA ARG A 140 33.64 6.55 0.04
C ARG A 140 34.91 7.01 -0.67
N ALA A 141 36.11 6.71 -0.15
CA ALA A 141 37.37 7.10 -0.76
C ALA A 141 37.70 6.28 -2.01
N ARG A 142 37.42 4.96 -2.01
CA ARG A 142 37.78 4.05 -3.10
C ARG A 142 36.84 4.10 -4.29
N ARG A 143 35.54 4.35 -4.08
CA ARG A 143 34.53 4.31 -5.14
C ARG A 143 34.30 5.68 -5.75
N ARG A 144 34.36 5.79 -7.09
CA ARG A 144 33.99 7.04 -7.78
C ARG A 144 32.46 7.11 -7.95
N LEU A 145 31.88 8.30 -7.84
CA LEU A 145 30.44 8.45 -7.99
C LEU A 145 29.96 7.99 -9.38
N GLN A 146 30.72 8.27 -10.43
CA GLN A 146 30.37 7.85 -11.79
C GLN A 146 30.37 6.32 -11.97
N GLU A 147 31.29 5.62 -11.30
CA GLU A 147 31.30 4.15 -11.27
C GLU A 147 30.01 3.61 -10.64
N LEU A 148 29.62 4.17 -9.49
CA LEU A 148 28.39 3.80 -8.79
C LEU A 148 27.13 4.08 -9.63
N VAL A 149 27.10 5.23 -10.33
CA VAL A 149 26.01 5.57 -11.26
C VAL A 149 25.94 4.56 -12.41
N PHE A 150 27.06 4.13 -12.96
CA PHE A 150 27.09 3.13 -14.04
C PHE A 150 26.67 1.75 -13.56
N ASP A 151 27.03 1.36 -12.33
CA ASP A 151 26.55 0.14 -11.69
C ASP A 151 25.02 0.15 -11.56
N LEU A 152 24.44 1.23 -11.04
CA LEU A 152 22.98 1.38 -10.94
C LEU A 152 22.30 1.42 -12.32
N SER A 153 22.91 2.12 -13.28
CA SER A 153 22.43 2.19 -14.67
C SER A 153 22.38 0.81 -15.31
N ARG A 154 23.39 -0.02 -15.06
CA ARG A 154 23.46 -1.39 -15.55
C ARG A 154 22.35 -2.24 -14.95
N THR A 155 22.10 -2.12 -13.63
CA THR A 155 21.01 -2.85 -12.96
C THR A 155 19.65 -2.49 -13.53
N LEU A 156 19.33 -1.19 -13.65
CA LEU A 156 18.05 -0.74 -14.22
C LEU A 156 17.89 -1.12 -15.68
N THR A 157 18.92 -0.91 -16.51
CA THR A 157 18.88 -1.27 -17.93
C THR A 157 18.61 -2.76 -18.12
N ARG A 158 19.27 -3.63 -17.32
CA ARG A 158 19.04 -5.08 -17.35
C ARG A 158 17.61 -5.43 -16.95
N SER A 159 17.06 -4.77 -15.94
CA SER A 159 15.67 -4.98 -15.53
C SER A 159 14.71 -4.69 -16.70
N TYR A 160 14.85 -3.56 -17.38
CA TYR A 160 14.02 -3.21 -18.54
C TYR A 160 14.19 -4.16 -19.72
N VAL A 161 15.43 -4.44 -20.14
CA VAL A 161 15.71 -5.31 -21.30
C VAL A 161 15.26 -6.76 -21.04
N SER A 162 15.15 -7.18 -19.78
CA SER A 162 14.62 -8.51 -19.42
C SER A 162 13.09 -8.61 -19.52
N GLN A 163 12.36 -7.49 -19.64
CA GLN A 163 10.91 -7.49 -19.80
C GLN A 163 10.52 -7.95 -21.20
N LYS A 164 9.48 -8.78 -21.31
CA LYS A 164 9.03 -9.38 -22.58
C LYS A 164 8.68 -8.34 -23.65
N ASP A 165 8.18 -7.19 -23.25
CA ASP A 165 7.65 -6.14 -24.14
C ASP A 165 8.66 -5.03 -24.45
N CYS A 166 9.90 -5.14 -23.93
CA CYS A 166 10.96 -4.16 -24.20
C CYS A 166 11.71 -4.52 -25.49
N GLY A 167 11.50 -3.73 -26.54
CA GLY A 167 12.17 -3.91 -27.84
C GLY A 167 13.53 -3.22 -27.95
N VAL A 168 13.95 -2.47 -26.92
CA VAL A 168 15.15 -1.61 -26.97
C VAL A 168 16.40 -2.38 -26.59
N SER A 169 17.47 -2.19 -27.35
CA SER A 169 18.78 -2.74 -26.98
C SER A 169 19.41 -1.98 -25.81
N ALA A 170 20.14 -2.69 -24.96
CA ALA A 170 20.80 -2.11 -23.78
C ALA A 170 21.70 -0.91 -24.11
N HIS A 171 22.37 -0.89 -25.27
CA HIS A 171 23.25 0.22 -25.67
C HIS A 171 22.52 1.53 -25.96
N VAL A 172 21.23 1.47 -26.31
CA VAL A 172 20.38 2.66 -26.52
C VAL A 172 19.77 3.14 -25.19
N LEU A 173 19.39 2.20 -24.33
CA LEU A 173 18.72 2.52 -23.06
C LEU A 173 19.69 2.98 -21.97
N PHE A 174 20.89 2.38 -21.89
CA PHE A 174 21.86 2.66 -20.84
C PHE A 174 22.25 4.15 -20.70
N PRO A 175 22.57 4.88 -21.79
CA PRO A 175 22.90 6.31 -21.67
C PRO A 175 21.74 7.16 -21.15
N GLN A 176 20.50 6.82 -21.53
CA GLN A 176 19.29 7.51 -21.07
C GLN A 176 19.06 7.28 -19.58
N VAL A 177 19.18 6.02 -19.14
CA VAL A 177 19.06 5.64 -17.73
C VAL A 177 20.15 6.30 -16.88
N ALA A 178 21.40 6.35 -17.36
CA ALA A 178 22.49 7.04 -16.66
C ALA A 178 22.20 8.54 -16.50
N SER A 179 21.69 9.20 -17.55
CA SER A 179 21.26 10.60 -17.48
C SER A 179 20.12 10.81 -16.47
N ILE A 180 19.15 9.89 -16.43
CA ILE A 180 18.05 9.92 -15.46
C ILE A 180 18.58 9.77 -14.03
N ILE A 181 19.51 8.83 -13.78
CA ILE A 181 20.09 8.65 -12.44
C ILE A 181 20.83 9.91 -12.00
N HIS A 182 21.62 10.54 -12.87
CA HIS A 182 22.27 11.81 -12.56
C HIS A 182 21.25 12.88 -12.15
N GLN A 183 20.18 13.05 -12.92
CA GLN A 183 19.11 13.99 -12.56
C GLN A 183 18.39 13.63 -11.26
N TYR A 184 18.25 12.34 -10.94
CA TYR A 184 17.66 11.90 -9.69
C TYR A 184 18.56 12.27 -8.51
N LEU A 185 19.88 12.05 -8.62
CA LEU A 185 20.85 12.47 -7.60
C LEU A 185 20.77 13.97 -7.34
N ASP A 186 20.65 14.78 -8.39
CA ASP A 186 20.64 16.24 -8.27
C ASP A 186 19.32 16.81 -7.74
N LYS A 187 18.18 16.22 -8.14
CA LYS A 187 16.84 16.79 -7.87
C LYS A 187 16.09 16.13 -6.74
N LYS A 188 16.40 14.86 -6.44
CA LYS A 188 15.57 13.99 -5.60
C LYS A 188 16.31 13.33 -4.44
N VAL A 189 17.62 13.53 -4.31
CA VAL A 189 18.39 13.03 -3.17
C VAL A 189 18.74 14.19 -2.25
N GLU A 190 18.24 14.13 -1.02
CA GLU A 190 18.65 15.04 0.06
C GLU A 190 19.65 14.32 0.94
N VAL A 191 20.86 14.88 1.06
CA VAL A 191 21.93 14.30 1.88
C VAL A 191 22.05 15.10 3.17
N ARG A 192 21.71 14.49 4.32
CA ARG A 192 21.88 15.15 5.62
C ARG A 192 23.21 14.73 6.26
N PRO A 193 24.12 15.68 6.56
CA PRO A 193 25.39 15.35 7.21
C PRO A 193 25.18 14.57 8.53
N PRO A 194 26.06 13.60 8.87
CA PRO A 194 27.29 13.20 8.18
C PRO A 194 27.15 12.21 7.01
N ALA A 195 25.95 12.01 6.45
CA ALA A 195 25.78 11.17 5.26
C ALA A 195 26.49 11.76 4.03
N ASN A 196 26.81 10.89 3.06
CA ASN A 196 27.38 11.24 1.77
C ASN A 196 26.47 10.73 0.64
N VAL A 197 26.46 11.41 -0.50
CA VAL A 197 25.69 10.97 -1.67
C VAL A 197 26.02 9.54 -2.11
N LYS A 198 27.27 9.08 -1.89
CA LYS A 198 27.70 7.70 -2.20
C LYS A 198 26.98 6.66 -1.33
N ASP A 199 26.47 7.04 -0.17
CA ASP A 199 25.76 6.14 0.75
C ASP A 199 24.41 5.69 0.14
N LEU A 200 23.87 6.44 -0.83
CA LEU A 200 22.71 6.01 -1.63
C LEU A 200 22.93 4.64 -2.27
N PHE A 201 24.18 4.30 -2.60
CA PHE A 201 24.52 3.07 -3.29
C PHE A 201 24.71 1.87 -2.36
N LEU A 202 24.36 2.01 -1.09
CA LEU A 202 24.36 0.96 -0.09
C LEU A 202 22.93 0.53 0.24
N ALA A 203 22.75 -0.71 0.66
CA ALA A 203 21.45 -1.17 1.15
C ALA A 203 21.09 -0.46 2.47
N PRO A 204 19.81 -0.13 2.71
CA PRO A 204 18.65 -0.32 1.83
C PRO A 204 18.42 0.78 0.80
N TYR A 205 19.16 1.91 0.84
CA TYR A 205 18.97 3.04 -0.07
C TYR A 205 19.06 2.65 -1.56
N TYR A 206 19.99 1.76 -1.90
CA TYR A 206 20.16 1.24 -3.26
C TYR A 206 18.88 0.55 -3.76
N GLY A 207 18.25 -0.26 -2.90
CA GLY A 207 16.98 -0.92 -3.22
C GLY A 207 15.89 0.11 -3.48
N TRP A 208 15.75 1.10 -2.61
CA TRP A 208 14.72 2.14 -2.74
C TRP A 208 14.88 2.98 -4.00
N VAL A 209 16.10 3.36 -4.39
CA VAL A 209 16.30 4.12 -5.63
C VAL A 209 16.00 3.26 -6.86
N VAL A 210 16.35 1.97 -6.85
CA VAL A 210 15.99 1.03 -7.91
C VAL A 210 14.46 0.94 -8.05
N GLU A 211 13.75 0.71 -6.95
CA GLU A 211 12.28 0.61 -6.93
C GLU A 211 11.63 1.88 -7.48
N ARG A 212 12.05 3.05 -6.98
CA ARG A 212 11.49 4.35 -7.39
C ARG A 212 11.73 4.64 -8.86
N LEU A 213 12.91 4.32 -9.38
CA LEU A 213 13.23 4.56 -10.79
C LEU A 213 12.53 3.56 -11.72
N ILE A 214 12.40 2.28 -11.32
CA ILE A 214 11.57 1.30 -12.05
C ILE A 214 10.12 1.80 -12.14
N GLU A 215 9.60 2.28 -11.02
CA GLU A 215 8.27 2.85 -10.89
C GLU A 215 8.13 4.25 -11.50
N ALA A 216 9.18 4.90 -12.01
CA ALA A 216 9.11 6.27 -12.54
C ALA A 216 9.45 6.39 -14.02
N ILE A 217 10.34 5.55 -14.54
CA ILE A 217 10.77 5.58 -15.93
C ILE A 217 9.65 4.99 -16.80
N ARG A 218 9.30 5.74 -17.85
CA ARG A 218 8.20 5.45 -18.78
C ARG A 218 8.64 5.64 -20.24
N PRO A 219 7.94 5.01 -21.20
CA PRO A 219 8.09 5.38 -22.60
C PRO A 219 7.77 6.86 -22.83
N ASP A 220 8.58 7.55 -23.64
CA ASP A 220 8.39 8.96 -23.96
C ASP A 220 7.34 9.17 -25.07
N THR A 221 6.08 9.34 -24.67
CA THR A 221 4.96 9.54 -25.59
C THR A 221 5.08 10.84 -26.41
N SER A 222 5.80 11.85 -25.90
CA SER A 222 6.03 13.10 -26.63
C SER A 222 6.99 12.92 -27.82
N GLN A 223 7.78 11.85 -27.79
CA GLN A 223 8.70 11.44 -28.85
C GLN A 223 8.19 10.24 -29.66
N GLY A 224 6.89 9.94 -29.58
CA GLY A 224 6.23 8.92 -30.40
C GLY A 224 6.25 7.50 -29.85
N GLU A 225 6.62 7.30 -28.59
CA GLU A 225 6.46 6.00 -27.92
C GLU A 225 4.99 5.69 -27.61
N SER A 226 4.66 4.41 -27.49
CA SER A 226 3.34 3.99 -27.03
C SER A 226 3.20 4.25 -25.51
N PRO A 227 2.05 4.75 -25.05
CA PRO A 227 1.84 4.96 -23.62
C PRO A 227 1.91 3.65 -22.85
N GLU A 228 2.31 3.74 -21.59
CA GLU A 228 2.14 2.64 -20.65
C GLU A 228 0.64 2.36 -20.46
N VAL A 229 0.26 1.09 -20.54
CA VAL A 229 -1.13 0.63 -20.36
C VAL A 229 -1.25 -0.29 -19.15
N PRO A 230 -2.39 -0.29 -18.45
CA PRO A 230 -2.62 -1.16 -17.31
C PRO A 230 -2.80 -2.60 -17.76
N ARG A 231 -2.38 -3.52 -16.90
CA ARG A 231 -2.65 -4.94 -16.99
C ARG A 231 -3.76 -5.26 -16.01
N TYR A 232 -4.94 -5.61 -16.54
CA TYR A 232 -6.10 -5.92 -15.71
C TYR A 232 -6.09 -7.36 -15.21
N GLU A 233 -6.69 -7.55 -14.04
CA GLU A 233 -7.03 -8.88 -13.50
C GLU A 233 -7.98 -9.61 -14.45
N THR A 234 -7.65 -10.84 -14.81
CA THR A 234 -8.41 -11.63 -15.79
C THR A 234 -9.52 -12.48 -15.19
N THR A 235 -9.49 -12.74 -13.88
CA THR A 235 -10.37 -13.71 -13.22
C THR A 235 -11.70 -13.13 -12.79
N ARG A 236 -11.70 -11.96 -12.14
CA ARG A 236 -12.89 -11.36 -11.52
C ARG A 236 -13.56 -10.27 -12.36
N GLY A 237 -12.90 -9.79 -13.41
CA GLY A 237 -13.37 -8.67 -14.22
C GLY A 237 -13.33 -7.33 -13.47
N PRO A 238 -14.03 -6.29 -13.98
CA PRO A 238 -14.12 -4.99 -13.31
C PRO A 238 -14.71 -5.11 -11.90
N GLY A 239 -14.24 -4.28 -10.97
CA GLY A 239 -14.90 -4.15 -9.67
C GLY A 239 -16.12 -3.23 -9.76
N SER A 240 -17.14 -3.51 -8.95
CA SER A 240 -18.30 -2.64 -8.80
C SER A 240 -18.66 -2.43 -7.33
N THR A 241 -19.25 -1.27 -7.02
CA THR A 241 -19.91 -1.07 -5.73
C THR A 241 -21.10 -2.01 -5.52
N ALA A 242 -21.65 -2.61 -6.57
CA ALA A 242 -22.69 -3.65 -6.50
C ALA A 242 -22.22 -4.92 -5.75
N ASP A 243 -20.92 -5.20 -5.74
CA ASP A 243 -20.34 -6.39 -5.12
C ASP A 243 -20.16 -6.26 -3.59
N VAL A 244 -20.43 -5.08 -3.03
CA VAL A 244 -20.20 -4.81 -1.61
C VAL A 244 -21.32 -5.39 -0.76
N ASP A 245 -20.96 -6.33 0.11
CA ASP A 245 -21.82 -6.91 1.14
C ASP A 245 -20.98 -7.36 2.34
N PHE A 246 -21.01 -6.58 3.44
CA PHE A 246 -20.33 -6.95 4.68
C PHE A 246 -20.97 -6.34 5.92
N TRP A 247 -20.57 -6.84 7.09
CA TRP A 247 -21.03 -6.35 8.40
C TRP A 247 -19.88 -5.70 9.16
N THR A 248 -20.13 -4.54 9.77
CA THR A 248 -19.17 -3.81 10.59
C THR A 248 -19.74 -3.39 11.94
N SER A 249 -18.90 -3.37 12.98
CA SER A 249 -19.21 -2.76 14.29
C SER A 249 -18.80 -1.29 14.38
N ARG A 250 -18.09 -0.77 13.37
CA ARG A 250 -17.70 0.64 13.28
C ARG A 250 -18.92 1.53 13.08
N GLU A 251 -18.80 2.80 13.49
CA GLU A 251 -19.85 3.78 13.25
C GLU A 251 -20.04 4.01 11.75
N VAL A 252 -21.30 4.16 11.36
CA VAL A 252 -21.69 4.38 9.98
C VAL A 252 -22.55 5.62 9.84
N ARG A 253 -22.53 6.20 8.64
CA ARG A 253 -23.34 7.37 8.29
C ARG A 253 -24.14 7.09 7.03
N GLU A 254 -25.43 7.41 7.06
CA GLU A 254 -26.28 7.40 5.87
C GLU A 254 -25.89 8.52 4.91
N VAL A 255 -25.88 8.20 3.62
CA VAL A 255 -25.53 9.10 2.53
C VAL A 255 -26.49 8.91 1.36
N MET A 256 -26.71 9.97 0.59
CA MET A 256 -27.68 9.95 -0.51
C MET A 256 -27.04 9.60 -1.86
N LYS A 257 -25.85 10.14 -2.14
CA LYS A 257 -25.12 9.99 -3.42
C LYS A 257 -24.14 8.82 -3.43
N SER A 258 -24.47 7.74 -2.76
CA SER A 258 -23.69 6.50 -2.82
C SER A 258 -24.62 5.36 -3.20
N HIS A 259 -24.10 4.38 -3.94
CA HIS A 259 -24.81 3.13 -4.18
C HIS A 259 -25.05 2.38 -2.87
N LEU A 260 -24.13 2.53 -1.91
CA LEU A 260 -24.22 1.87 -0.62
C LEU A 260 -25.21 2.58 0.31
N ASN A 261 -25.77 1.83 1.26
CA ASN A 261 -26.60 2.40 2.32
C ASN A 261 -25.81 3.30 3.28
N TYR A 262 -24.52 2.98 3.51
CA TYR A 262 -23.69 3.62 4.51
C TYR A 262 -22.27 3.94 4.03
N VAL A 263 -21.67 4.96 4.63
CA VAL A 263 -20.22 5.15 4.68
C VAL A 263 -19.72 4.75 6.07
N VAL A 264 -18.69 3.91 6.11
CA VAL A 264 -18.02 3.50 7.36
C VAL A 264 -17.04 4.58 7.78
N ALA A 265 -17.13 5.10 9.00
CA ALA A 265 -16.20 6.10 9.52
C ALA A 265 -15.10 5.42 10.36
N ASP A 266 -13.86 5.49 9.90
CA ASP A 266 -12.70 4.95 10.64
C ASP A 266 -12.11 6.03 11.55
N THR A 267 -12.14 7.29 11.12
CA THR A 267 -11.74 8.45 11.93
C THR A 267 -12.94 9.35 12.24
N LYS A 268 -13.08 9.76 13.51
CA LYS A 268 -14.31 10.41 14.01
C LYS A 268 -14.68 11.73 13.35
N GLN A 269 -13.72 12.49 12.79
CA GLN A 269 -14.02 13.84 12.28
C GLN A 269 -13.76 14.03 10.78
N TRP A 270 -12.65 13.52 10.25
CA TRP A 270 -12.20 13.88 8.92
C TRP A 270 -12.99 13.19 7.80
N GLU A 271 -13.12 11.88 7.88
CA GLU A 271 -13.89 11.11 6.88
C GLU A 271 -15.38 11.42 6.96
N GLN A 272 -15.91 11.57 8.18
CA GLN A 272 -17.33 11.93 8.36
C GLN A 272 -17.65 13.29 7.76
N SER A 273 -16.77 14.28 7.96
CA SER A 273 -16.92 15.60 7.35
C SER A 273 -16.79 15.52 5.84
N THR A 274 -15.80 14.77 5.33
CA THR A 274 -15.59 14.64 3.89
C THR A 274 -16.77 13.96 3.20
N ALA A 275 -17.29 12.86 3.76
CA ALA A 275 -18.49 12.21 3.25
C ALA A 275 -19.69 13.18 3.22
N TYR A 276 -19.85 14.03 4.23
CA TYR A 276 -20.88 15.07 4.23
C TYR A 276 -20.69 16.09 3.09
N TYR A 277 -19.47 16.59 2.87
CA TYR A 277 -19.18 17.53 1.78
C TYR A 277 -19.41 16.91 0.40
N LEU A 278 -18.98 15.65 0.20
CA LEU A 278 -19.20 14.92 -1.05
C LEU A 278 -20.70 14.73 -1.33
N ASP A 279 -21.48 14.34 -0.31
CA ASP A 279 -22.91 14.11 -0.45
C ASP A 279 -23.69 15.41 -0.80
N LYS A 280 -23.22 16.57 -0.32
CA LYS A 280 -23.84 17.88 -0.58
C LYS A 280 -23.28 18.62 -1.80
N SER A 281 -22.08 18.26 -2.27
CA SER A 281 -21.43 18.95 -3.38
C SER A 281 -22.24 18.84 -4.68
N LYS A 282 -22.45 19.95 -5.40
CA LYS A 282 -23.17 19.94 -6.68
C LYS A 282 -22.37 19.25 -7.79
N ALA A 283 -21.05 19.27 -7.72
CA ALA A 283 -20.12 18.66 -8.68
C ALA A 283 -20.09 17.13 -8.59
N VAL A 284 -20.40 16.57 -7.42
CA VAL A 284 -20.42 15.11 -7.21
C VAL A 284 -21.74 14.52 -7.68
N GLU A 285 -21.63 13.49 -8.54
CA GLU A 285 -22.75 12.66 -8.97
C GLU A 285 -22.93 11.47 -8.04
N ALA A 286 -21.85 10.71 -7.81
CA ALA A 286 -21.81 9.57 -6.91
C ALA A 286 -20.47 9.53 -6.18
N PHE A 287 -20.41 8.91 -5.00
CA PHE A 287 -19.15 8.63 -4.32
C PHE A 287 -19.27 7.36 -3.47
N VAL A 288 -18.13 6.75 -3.18
CA VAL A 288 -18.04 5.59 -2.29
C VAL A 288 -16.75 5.67 -1.48
N LYS A 289 -16.83 5.30 -0.20
CA LYS A 289 -15.64 5.03 0.59
C LYS A 289 -15.13 3.64 0.25
N ASN A 290 -13.83 3.50 0.06
CA ASN A 290 -13.17 2.24 -0.25
C ASN A 290 -13.04 1.33 0.98
N ALA A 291 -14.17 0.94 1.57
CA ALA A 291 -14.25 0.02 2.69
C ALA A 291 -14.91 -1.27 2.20
N GLY A 292 -14.12 -2.35 2.11
CA GLY A 292 -14.61 -3.65 1.58
C GLY A 292 -14.90 -3.65 0.08
N LEU A 293 -14.52 -2.59 -0.64
CA LEU A 293 -14.75 -2.45 -2.09
C LEU A 293 -13.72 -3.25 -2.92
N GLY A 294 -12.52 -3.47 -2.38
CA GLY A 294 -11.45 -4.17 -3.08
C GLY A 294 -10.75 -3.34 -4.17
N PHE A 295 -10.88 -2.01 -4.13
CA PHE A 295 -10.11 -1.13 -4.99
C PHE A 295 -8.71 -0.90 -4.38
N ALA A 296 -7.69 -1.30 -5.11
CA ALA A 296 -6.30 -1.18 -4.69
C ALA A 296 -5.42 -0.76 -5.87
N ILE A 297 -4.36 -0.02 -5.57
CA ILE A 297 -3.35 0.43 -6.50
C ILE A 297 -2.03 -0.27 -6.14
N PRO A 298 -1.51 -1.15 -7.01
CA PRO A 298 -0.29 -1.88 -6.72
C PRO A 298 0.93 -0.95 -6.77
N TYR A 299 1.84 -1.10 -5.81
CA TYR A 299 3.13 -0.40 -5.78
C TYR A 299 4.24 -1.28 -5.20
N LEU A 300 5.48 -1.03 -5.61
CA LEU A 300 6.66 -1.74 -5.13
C LEU A 300 7.32 -0.98 -3.96
N HIS A 301 7.59 -1.66 -2.86
CA HIS A 301 8.34 -1.11 -1.73
C HIS A 301 9.11 -2.20 -0.97
N ASN A 302 10.39 -1.97 -0.66
CA ASN A 302 11.25 -2.93 0.05
C ASN A 302 11.27 -4.34 -0.58
N GLY A 303 11.30 -4.40 -1.92
CA GLY A 303 11.34 -5.63 -2.69
C GLY A 303 10.03 -6.42 -2.70
N GLN A 304 8.92 -5.87 -2.17
CA GLN A 304 7.62 -6.53 -2.12
C GLN A 304 6.55 -5.68 -2.77
N MET A 305 5.59 -6.34 -3.43
CA MET A 305 4.38 -5.69 -3.94
C MET A 305 3.45 -5.40 -2.76
N HIS A 306 2.96 -4.17 -2.71
CA HIS A 306 2.00 -3.69 -1.74
C HIS A 306 0.79 -3.07 -2.45
N ASP A 307 -0.33 -3.06 -1.74
CA ASP A 307 -1.56 -2.45 -2.21
C ASP A 307 -1.82 -1.13 -1.49
N TYR A 308 -1.90 -0.05 -2.25
CA TYR A 308 -2.38 1.22 -1.76
C TYR A 308 -3.90 1.27 -1.91
N VAL A 309 -4.61 1.36 -0.79
CA VAL A 309 -6.07 1.45 -0.73
C VAL A 309 -6.45 2.90 -0.43
N PRO A 310 -6.82 3.71 -1.45
CA PRO A 310 -7.20 5.10 -1.23
C PRO A 310 -8.57 5.22 -0.56
N ASP A 311 -8.85 6.32 0.14
CA ASP A 311 -10.06 6.45 0.96
C ASP A 311 -11.37 6.50 0.17
N PHE A 312 -11.45 7.29 -0.91
CA PHE A 312 -12.69 7.52 -1.65
C PHE A 312 -12.51 7.42 -3.17
N ILE A 313 -13.55 6.93 -3.83
CA ILE A 313 -13.76 7.06 -5.27
C ILE A 313 -14.99 7.93 -5.48
N ILE A 314 -14.87 8.94 -6.35
CA ILE A 314 -15.89 9.93 -6.60
C ILE A 314 -16.17 9.96 -8.10
N ARG A 315 -17.42 9.86 -8.52
CA ARG A 315 -17.84 10.16 -9.89
C ARG A 315 -18.35 11.60 -9.96
N LEU A 316 -17.67 12.40 -10.77
CA LEU A 316 -17.99 13.81 -11.00
C LEU A 316 -19.06 13.95 -12.09
N LYS A 317 -19.95 14.93 -11.91
CA LYS A 317 -20.92 15.30 -12.94
C LYS A 317 -20.19 15.89 -14.13
N SER A 318 -20.21 15.16 -15.23
CA SER A 318 -19.62 15.60 -16.49
C SER A 318 -20.26 14.87 -17.67
N LYS A 319 -20.00 15.35 -18.90
CA LYS A 319 -20.59 14.77 -20.11
C LYS A 319 -20.10 13.34 -20.41
N GLN A 320 -18.92 12.98 -19.89
CA GLN A 320 -18.30 11.66 -20.03
C GLN A 320 -17.98 11.13 -18.63
N PRO A 321 -17.89 9.81 -18.40
CA PRO A 321 -17.54 9.28 -17.09
C PRO A 321 -16.20 9.85 -16.58
N HIS A 322 -16.24 10.58 -15.47
CA HIS A 322 -15.08 11.18 -14.84
C HIS A 322 -15.02 10.79 -13.36
N HIS A 323 -13.97 10.08 -13.00
CA HIS A 323 -13.71 9.57 -11.67
C HIS A 323 -12.55 10.30 -11.02
N PHE A 324 -12.63 10.46 -9.70
CA PHE A 324 -11.63 11.09 -8.88
C PHE A 324 -11.33 10.19 -7.68
N ILE A 325 -10.07 9.80 -7.54
CA ILE A 325 -9.54 9.07 -6.40
C ILE A 325 -9.09 10.11 -5.38
N LEU A 326 -9.70 10.10 -4.20
CA LEU A 326 -9.41 11.03 -3.13
C LEU A 326 -8.80 10.30 -1.94
N GLU A 327 -7.61 10.74 -1.54
CA GLU A 327 -6.97 10.38 -0.29
C GLU A 327 -7.15 11.50 0.73
N ILE A 328 -7.51 11.17 1.97
CA ILE A 328 -7.61 12.10 3.08
C ILE A 328 -6.48 11.77 4.05
N LYS A 329 -5.43 12.59 4.06
CA LYS A 329 -4.21 12.27 4.80
C LYS A 329 -4.06 12.98 6.14
N GLY A 330 -3.57 12.22 7.11
CA GLY A 330 -2.60 12.63 8.12
C GLY A 330 -1.17 12.25 7.71
N TYR A 331 -0.16 12.59 8.52
CA TYR A 331 1.26 12.33 8.21
C TYR A 331 1.56 10.84 7.95
N ASP A 332 2.11 10.52 6.78
CA ASP A 332 2.53 9.17 6.38
C ASP A 332 3.91 9.23 5.68
N PRO A 333 4.95 8.57 6.23
CA PRO A 333 6.29 8.53 5.63
C PRO A 333 6.35 7.97 4.20
N THR A 334 5.32 7.23 3.77
CA THR A 334 5.22 6.63 2.42
C THR A 334 4.30 7.41 1.47
N GLU A 335 3.88 8.62 1.84
CA GLU A 335 2.96 9.45 1.05
C GLU A 335 3.43 9.67 -0.39
N GLU A 336 4.69 10.06 -0.60
CA GLU A 336 5.18 10.32 -1.95
C GLU A 336 5.17 9.07 -2.83
N VAL A 337 5.47 7.89 -2.25
CA VAL A 337 5.49 6.61 -2.98
C VAL A 337 4.06 6.23 -3.40
N LYS A 338 3.08 6.34 -2.49
CA LYS A 338 1.67 6.07 -2.78
C LYS A 338 1.10 7.03 -3.82
N ARG A 339 1.43 8.33 -3.71
CA ARG A 339 1.05 9.34 -4.71
C ARG A 339 1.62 8.99 -6.09
N ALA A 340 2.90 8.67 -6.18
CA ALA A 340 3.54 8.31 -7.44
C ALA A 340 2.88 7.09 -8.09
N ALA A 341 2.54 6.07 -7.28
CA ALA A 341 1.82 4.89 -7.75
C ALA A 341 0.41 5.22 -8.24
N ALA A 342 -0.32 6.08 -7.54
CA ALA A 342 -1.66 6.51 -7.95
C ALA A 342 -1.64 7.36 -9.22
N GLU A 343 -0.68 8.26 -9.37
CA GLU A 343 -0.51 9.06 -10.59
C GLU A 343 -0.11 8.19 -11.78
N ARG A 344 0.76 7.19 -11.59
CA ARG A 344 1.03 6.16 -12.60
C ARG A 344 -0.24 5.43 -13.01
N TRP A 345 -1.00 4.95 -12.02
CA TRP A 345 -2.23 4.21 -12.24
C TRP A 345 -3.22 5.02 -13.06
N VAL A 346 -3.44 6.29 -12.69
CA VAL A 346 -4.33 7.22 -13.40
C VAL A 346 -3.84 7.46 -14.83
N ALA A 347 -2.55 7.69 -15.03
CA ALA A 347 -1.99 7.91 -16.35
C ALA A 347 -2.19 6.69 -17.28
N ALA A 348 -1.95 5.49 -16.77
CA ALA A 348 -2.12 4.26 -17.53
C ALA A 348 -3.59 3.99 -17.86
N VAL A 349 -4.49 4.06 -16.88
CA VAL A 349 -5.93 3.84 -17.08
C VAL A 349 -6.53 4.87 -18.03
N ASN A 350 -6.10 6.12 -17.96
CA ASN A 350 -6.52 7.17 -18.90
C ASN A 350 -5.99 6.95 -20.32
N ALA A 351 -4.78 6.38 -20.46
CA ALA A 351 -4.21 6.08 -21.76
C ALA A 351 -4.94 4.92 -22.47
N ASP A 352 -5.41 3.94 -21.70
CA ASP A 352 -6.27 2.85 -22.20
C ASP A 352 -7.69 3.35 -22.55
N GLY A 353 -8.27 4.18 -21.69
CA GLY A 353 -9.53 4.87 -21.95
C GLY A 353 -10.80 4.04 -21.73
N ALA A 354 -10.70 2.74 -21.41
CA ALA A 354 -11.89 1.89 -21.24
C ALA A 354 -12.77 2.26 -20.02
N TYR A 355 -12.21 2.94 -19.01
CA TYR A 355 -12.89 3.25 -17.74
C TYR A 355 -13.19 4.75 -17.56
N GLY A 356 -13.29 5.48 -18.67
CA GLY A 356 -13.47 6.93 -18.66
C GLY A 356 -12.21 7.65 -18.14
N ARG A 357 -12.39 8.90 -17.71
CA ARG A 357 -11.29 9.71 -17.19
C ARG A 357 -11.14 9.51 -15.69
N TRP A 358 -9.91 9.43 -15.23
CA TRP A 358 -9.53 9.34 -13.82
C TRP A 358 -8.62 10.49 -13.43
N GLN A 359 -8.73 10.92 -12.18
CA GLN A 359 -7.87 11.90 -11.53
C GLN A 359 -7.53 11.42 -10.12
N TYR A 360 -6.40 11.86 -9.59
CA TYR A 360 -5.97 11.58 -8.22
C TYR A 360 -5.71 12.89 -7.49
N GLY A 361 -6.11 12.96 -6.22
CA GLY A 361 -5.77 14.08 -5.36
C GLY A 361 -5.72 13.70 -3.89
N VAL A 362 -4.93 14.48 -3.14
CA VAL A 362 -4.75 14.32 -1.70
C VAL A 362 -5.27 15.57 -1.01
N ALA A 363 -6.26 15.41 -0.14
CA ALA A 363 -6.74 16.48 0.73
C ALA A 363 -5.98 16.43 2.06
N LYS A 364 -5.28 17.52 2.40
CA LYS A 364 -4.61 17.69 3.71
C LYS A 364 -5.52 18.36 4.71
N LYS A 365 -6.54 19.06 4.23
CA LYS A 365 -7.63 19.67 5.01
C LYS A 365 -8.96 19.35 4.36
N VAL A 366 -10.02 19.29 5.16
CA VAL A 366 -11.39 19.08 4.64
C VAL A 366 -11.81 20.21 3.68
N SER A 367 -11.30 21.43 3.87
CA SER A 367 -11.51 22.56 2.95
C SER A 367 -11.01 22.27 1.54
N ASP A 368 -9.87 21.58 1.41
CA ASP A 368 -9.19 21.33 0.14
C ASP A 368 -10.05 20.45 -0.78
N VAL A 369 -10.95 19.64 -0.20
CA VAL A 369 -11.88 18.78 -0.96
C VAL A 369 -12.73 19.60 -1.92
N SER A 370 -13.18 20.80 -1.53
CA SER A 370 -14.02 21.61 -2.43
C SER A 370 -13.24 22.18 -3.61
N ASP A 371 -11.96 22.49 -3.40
CA ASP A 371 -11.08 23.04 -4.45
C ASP A 371 -10.61 21.94 -5.40
N LEU A 372 -10.39 20.72 -4.90
CA LEU A 372 -10.00 19.55 -5.70
C LEU A 372 -11.11 19.02 -6.62
N LEU A 373 -12.37 19.36 -6.34
CA LEU A 373 -13.54 18.91 -7.10
C LEU A 373 -14.02 19.90 -8.18
N GLN A 374 -13.36 21.05 -8.31
CA GLN A 374 -13.59 22.02 -9.39
C GLN A 374 -12.80 21.63 -10.63
#